data_AF-A0A4Q4XD22-F1
#
_entry.id   AF-A0A4Q4XD22-F1
#
_cell.length_a   1.000
_cell.length_b   1.000
_cell.length_c   1.000
_cell.angle_alpha   90.00
_cell.angle_beta   90.00
_cell.angle_gamma   90.00
#
_symmetry.space_group_name_H-M   'P 1'
#
loop_
_entity.id
_entity.type
_entity.pdbx_description
1 polymer ?
#
loop_
_entity_poly.entity_id
_entity_poly.type
_entity_poly.pdbx_seq_one_letter_code
_entity_poly.pdbx_strand_id
1 'polypeptide(L)'
;MIAGAAAVALGMLGGCATESSQALPVAKVESASRPYAGVRAPIAVGKFDNRSAYMRGVFSDGVDRLGGQAKTILITHLQQTNRFSVLDRDNMAEIKQEAAIKNTAQKLKGADYVITGDVTEFGRKETGDQQLFGILGRGKEQVAYAKVALNVVNISTSEVVYSVGGAGEYKLSNREVIGFGGTASYDSTLNGKVLDLAMREAVNNLVNGIESGVTTVMSKVFAMWRVAAGVAVGSAMLAGCAGPKPLYQWEGYQPQVYQYFKGEAKEAQVAELERGLEKIKATNGAVPPGYHAQLGMLYSGLGKDDQMVQEFNTEKALFPESATYIDFLMKNVKKGTN
;
A
#
# COMPACT_ATOMS: atom_id res chain seq x y z
N MET A 1 -45.66 -26.48 67.98
CA MET A 1 -44.31 -25.90 68.08
C MET A 1 -43.49 -26.44 66.92
N ILE A 2 -42.70 -25.56 66.31
CA ILE A 2 -42.02 -25.67 65.01
C ILE A 2 -40.70 -26.43 65.14
N ALA A 3 -40.34 -27.25 64.15
CA ALA A 3 -38.98 -27.47 63.61
C ALA A 3 -39.09 -28.59 62.54
N GLY A 4 -38.62 -28.49 61.30
CA GLY A 4 -37.69 -27.57 60.64
C GLY A 4 -36.92 -28.42 59.63
N ALA A 5 -37.41 -28.51 58.38
CA ALA A 5 -36.81 -29.30 57.32
C ALA A 5 -35.73 -28.48 56.59
N ALA A 6 -34.50 -28.99 56.55
CA ALA A 6 -33.40 -28.45 55.75
C ALA A 6 -33.12 -29.38 54.57
N ALA A 7 -33.53 -28.96 53.36
CA ALA A 7 -33.11 -29.57 52.11
C ALA A 7 -32.24 -28.56 51.35
N VAL A 8 -30.93 -28.80 51.32
CA VAL A 8 -29.95 -28.03 50.56
C VAL A 8 -30.04 -28.46 49.10
N ALA A 9 -30.58 -27.58 48.24
CA ALA A 9 -30.56 -27.76 46.79
C ALA A 9 -29.24 -27.22 46.22
N LEU A 10 -28.35 -28.14 45.84
CA LEU A 10 -27.11 -27.84 45.14
C LEU A 10 -27.42 -27.63 43.65
N GLY A 11 -27.56 -26.37 43.22
CA GLY A 11 -27.74 -26.01 41.82
C GLY A 11 -26.42 -26.10 41.05
N MET A 12 -26.25 -27.13 40.22
CA MET A 12 -25.15 -27.22 39.26
C MET A 12 -25.38 -26.21 38.12
N LEU A 13 -24.62 -25.12 38.13
CA LEU A 13 -24.49 -24.20 37.00
C LEU A 13 -23.54 -24.82 35.97
N GLY A 14 -24.08 -25.60 35.04
CA GLY A 14 -23.37 -26.04 33.84
C GLY A 14 -23.46 -24.98 32.74
N GLY A 15 -22.40 -24.18 32.57
CA GLY A 15 -22.28 -23.29 31.41
C GLY A 15 -22.00 -24.10 30.14
N CYS A 16 -22.93 -24.10 29.18
CA CYS A 16 -22.69 -24.63 27.84
C CYS A 16 -21.93 -23.59 27.02
N ALA A 17 -20.61 -23.75 26.89
CA ALA A 17 -19.85 -23.05 25.85
C ALA A 17 -20.22 -23.69 24.51
N THR A 18 -20.83 -22.90 23.62
CA THR A 18 -21.17 -23.36 22.26
C THR A 18 -20.01 -22.97 21.34
N GLU A 19 -19.25 -23.95 20.88
CA GLU A 19 -18.19 -23.74 19.88
C GLU A 19 -18.78 -23.99 18.49
N SER A 20 -18.58 -23.04 17.57
CA SER A 20 -18.99 -23.20 16.16
C SER A 20 -17.78 -22.98 15.27
N SER A 21 -17.63 -23.82 14.24
CA SER A 21 -16.61 -23.68 13.21
C SER A 21 -17.25 -23.84 11.84
N GLN A 22 -16.85 -22.99 10.89
CA GLN A 22 -17.32 -23.04 9.51
C GLN A 22 -16.16 -22.76 8.56
N ALA A 23 -16.02 -23.58 7.52
CA ALA A 23 -15.07 -23.33 6.45
C ALA A 23 -15.57 -22.17 5.57
N LEU A 24 -14.72 -21.18 5.34
CA LEU A 24 -15.03 -20.05 4.45
C LEU A 24 -14.66 -20.37 3.00
N PRO A 25 -15.51 -20.03 2.01
CA PRO A 25 -15.19 -20.23 0.61
C PRO A 25 -14.04 -19.31 0.17
N VAL A 26 -13.01 -19.88 -0.46
CA VAL A 26 -11.87 -19.13 -1.00
C VAL A 26 -12.11 -18.86 -2.48
N ALA A 27 -12.12 -17.58 -2.86
CA ALA A 27 -12.29 -17.18 -4.25
C ALA A 27 -11.04 -17.51 -5.07
N LYS A 28 -11.22 -18.07 -6.27
CA LYS A 28 -10.15 -18.56 -7.15
C LYS A 28 -10.06 -17.72 -8.42
N VAL A 29 -8.90 -17.74 -9.07
CA VAL A 29 -8.71 -17.16 -10.42
C VAL A 29 -9.73 -17.73 -11.41
N GLU A 30 -10.19 -16.91 -12.35
CA GLU A 30 -11.23 -17.29 -13.31
C GLU A 30 -10.77 -18.49 -14.16
N SER A 31 -9.49 -18.49 -14.53
CA SER A 31 -8.83 -19.57 -15.25
C SER A 31 -8.88 -20.93 -14.57
N ALA A 32 -9.02 -20.99 -13.23
CA ALA A 32 -9.10 -22.26 -12.51
C ALA A 32 -10.40 -23.03 -12.81
N SER A 33 -11.43 -22.34 -13.31
CA SER A 33 -12.68 -22.97 -13.75
C SER A 33 -12.60 -23.56 -15.17
N ARG A 34 -11.58 -23.17 -15.95
CA ARG A 34 -11.42 -23.58 -17.35
C ARG A 34 -10.38 -24.70 -17.45
N PRO A 35 -10.73 -25.90 -17.94
CA PRO A 35 -9.77 -26.97 -18.11
C PRO A 35 -8.68 -26.55 -19.09
N TYR A 36 -7.42 -26.84 -18.77
CA TYR A 36 -6.27 -26.56 -19.62
C TYR A 36 -5.52 -27.86 -19.91
N ALA A 37 -5.43 -28.19 -21.20
CA ALA A 37 -4.74 -29.40 -21.69
C ALA A 37 -3.42 -29.09 -22.42
N GLY A 38 -2.99 -27.82 -22.43
CA GLY A 38 -1.74 -27.41 -23.06
C GLY A 38 -0.51 -27.73 -22.21
N VAL A 39 0.68 -27.57 -22.81
CA VAL A 39 1.94 -27.69 -22.08
C VAL A 39 2.05 -26.55 -21.07
N ARG A 40 2.43 -26.87 -19.82
CA ARG A 40 2.65 -25.88 -18.77
C ARG A 40 4.00 -25.21 -18.94
N ALA A 41 4.03 -23.90 -19.07
CA ALA A 41 5.27 -23.13 -19.16
C ALA A 41 6.00 -23.14 -17.81
N PRO A 42 7.28 -23.54 -17.74
CA PRO A 42 8.05 -23.48 -16.51
C PRO A 42 8.42 -22.04 -16.18
N ILE A 43 7.95 -21.57 -15.03
CA ILE A 43 8.18 -20.19 -14.57
C ILE A 43 8.76 -20.20 -13.16
N ALA A 44 9.58 -19.21 -12.85
CA ALA A 44 9.99 -18.91 -11.49
C ALA A 44 9.40 -17.57 -11.07
N VAL A 45 9.05 -17.43 -9.79
CA VAL A 45 8.64 -16.14 -9.24
C VAL A 45 9.88 -15.47 -8.64
N GLY A 46 10.21 -14.30 -9.19
CA GLY A 46 11.35 -13.50 -8.79
C GLY A 46 11.06 -12.62 -7.57
N LYS A 47 11.72 -11.46 -7.52
CA LYS A 47 11.47 -10.47 -6.47
C LYS A 47 10.05 -9.90 -6.60
N PHE A 48 9.45 -9.69 -5.45
CA PHE A 48 8.16 -9.04 -5.32
C PHE A 48 8.23 -8.02 -4.19
N ASP A 49 8.38 -6.75 -4.55
CA ASP A 49 8.68 -5.69 -3.58
C ASP A 49 7.46 -4.77 -3.37
N ASN A 50 7.33 -4.25 -2.16
CA ASN A 50 6.38 -3.20 -1.85
C ASN A 50 6.94 -1.83 -2.24
N ARG A 51 6.45 -1.27 -3.35
CA ARG A 51 6.76 0.09 -3.79
C ARG A 51 5.75 1.13 -3.34
N SER A 52 4.70 0.74 -2.62
CA SER A 52 3.76 1.70 -2.01
C SER A 52 4.39 2.42 -0.81
N ALA A 53 3.78 3.52 -0.35
CA ALA A 53 4.20 4.16 0.90
C ALA A 53 3.79 3.38 2.16
N TYR A 54 2.96 2.34 2.02
CA TYR A 54 2.42 1.59 3.13
C TYR A 54 3.52 0.81 3.86
N MET A 55 3.62 1.00 5.18
CA MET A 55 4.65 0.41 6.04
C MET A 55 6.11 0.71 5.61
N ARG A 56 6.34 1.78 4.83
CA ARG A 56 7.69 2.24 4.44
C ARG A 56 8.09 3.58 5.09
N GLY A 57 7.45 3.93 6.21
CA GLY A 57 7.79 5.12 6.99
C GLY A 57 9.11 4.98 7.77
N VAL A 58 9.60 6.11 8.32
CA VAL A 58 10.86 6.20 9.09
C VAL A 58 10.92 5.27 10.31
N PHE A 59 9.75 4.84 10.81
CA PHE A 59 9.62 3.91 11.93
C PHE A 59 9.42 2.45 11.51
N SER A 60 9.60 2.13 10.23
CA SER A 60 9.54 0.76 9.73
C SER A 60 10.82 0.00 10.08
N ASP A 61 10.68 -1.28 10.40
CA ASP A 61 11.81 -2.21 10.65
C ASP A 61 12.55 -2.59 9.36
N GLY A 62 12.14 -2.03 8.21
CA GLY A 62 12.72 -2.29 6.89
C GLY A 62 12.32 -3.63 6.31
N VAL A 63 11.52 -4.43 7.02
CA VAL A 63 11.10 -5.76 6.58
C VAL A 63 9.89 -5.63 5.65
N ASP A 64 10.04 -6.07 4.41
CA ASP A 64 8.95 -6.05 3.43
C ASP A 64 7.98 -7.24 3.62
N ARG A 65 7.08 -7.09 4.59
CA ARG A 65 6.03 -8.08 4.87
C ARG A 65 4.99 -8.14 3.76
N LEU A 66 4.72 -7.02 3.09
CA LEU A 66 3.69 -6.93 2.07
C LEU A 66 4.15 -7.60 0.77
N GLY A 67 5.40 -7.37 0.36
CA GLY A 67 6.02 -8.04 -0.78
C GLY A 67 6.08 -9.56 -0.60
N GLY A 68 6.53 -10.03 0.57
CA GLY A 68 6.54 -11.46 0.90
C GLY A 68 5.15 -12.11 0.87
N GLN A 69 4.13 -11.44 1.41
CA GLN A 69 2.74 -11.90 1.33
C GLN A 69 2.24 -11.93 -0.12
N ALA A 70 2.49 -10.87 -0.89
CA ALA A 70 2.09 -10.77 -2.29
C ALA A 70 2.71 -11.88 -3.14
N LYS A 71 3.99 -12.22 -2.91
CA LYS A 71 4.68 -13.32 -3.59
C LYS A 71 3.99 -14.67 -3.35
N THR A 72 3.66 -14.97 -2.09
CA THR A 72 2.96 -16.21 -1.71
C THR A 72 1.58 -16.32 -2.40
N ILE A 73 0.82 -15.21 -2.41
CA ILE A 73 -0.49 -15.15 -3.09
C ILE A 73 -0.32 -15.35 -4.60
N LEU A 74 0.67 -14.71 -5.21
CA LEU A 74 0.97 -14.83 -6.64
C LEU A 74 1.29 -16.28 -7.02
N ILE A 75 2.19 -16.94 -6.30
CA ILE A 75 2.55 -18.36 -6.53
C ILE A 75 1.29 -19.23 -6.49
N THR A 76 0.44 -19.02 -5.48
CA THR A 76 -0.81 -19.76 -5.29
C THR A 76 -1.73 -19.60 -6.49
N HIS A 77 -2.00 -18.36 -6.92
CA HIS A 77 -2.88 -18.10 -8.06
C HIS A 77 -2.32 -18.59 -9.39
N LEU A 78 -1.01 -18.43 -9.62
CA LEU A 78 -0.34 -18.96 -10.82
C LEU A 78 -0.47 -20.48 -10.91
N GLN A 79 -0.29 -21.20 -9.79
CA GLN A 79 -0.52 -22.65 -9.73
C GLN A 79 -1.99 -23.01 -10.02
N GLN A 80 -2.94 -22.28 -9.41
CA GLN A 80 -4.37 -22.51 -9.62
C GLN A 80 -4.80 -22.36 -11.08
N THR A 81 -4.09 -21.56 -11.88
CA THR A 81 -4.39 -21.46 -13.30
C THR A 81 -4.25 -22.81 -14.02
N ASN A 82 -3.34 -23.69 -13.59
CA ASN A 82 -2.88 -24.89 -14.32
C ASN A 82 -2.14 -24.62 -15.64
N ARG A 83 -1.76 -23.37 -15.95
CA ARG A 83 -1.07 -23.00 -17.21
C ARG A 83 0.44 -22.91 -17.03
N PHE A 84 0.88 -22.82 -15.77
CA PHE A 84 2.27 -22.63 -15.41
C PHE A 84 2.77 -23.77 -14.53
N SER A 85 4.03 -24.14 -14.73
CA SER A 85 4.80 -25.01 -13.86
C SER A 85 5.65 -24.10 -12.95
N VAL A 86 5.05 -23.61 -11.88
CA VAL A 86 5.71 -22.69 -10.94
C VAL A 86 6.80 -23.43 -10.16
N LEU A 87 8.03 -22.95 -10.27
CA LEU A 87 9.19 -23.52 -9.60
C LEU A 87 9.42 -22.82 -8.26
N ASP A 88 9.53 -23.61 -7.19
CA ASP A 88 9.90 -23.09 -5.88
C ASP A 88 11.40 -22.77 -5.86
N ARG A 89 11.72 -21.50 -5.58
CA ARG A 89 13.09 -20.98 -5.45
C ARG A 89 13.40 -20.46 -4.06
N ASP A 90 12.39 -20.32 -3.21
CA ASP A 90 12.55 -19.75 -1.88
C ASP A 90 12.91 -20.85 -0.88
N ASN A 91 12.30 -22.03 -1.01
CA ASN A 91 12.50 -23.15 -0.08
C ASN A 91 13.58 -24.15 -0.54
N MET A 92 14.56 -23.67 -1.32
CA MET A 92 15.57 -24.53 -1.96
C MET A 92 16.49 -25.21 -0.94
N ALA A 93 16.74 -24.58 0.21
CA ALA A 93 17.59 -25.13 1.26
C ALA A 93 16.92 -26.34 1.92
N GLU A 94 15.64 -26.20 2.26
CA GLU A 94 14.80 -27.22 2.87
C GLU A 94 14.61 -28.39 1.89
N ILE A 95 14.29 -28.10 0.62
CA ILE A 95 14.13 -29.15 -0.40
C ILE A 95 15.45 -29.90 -0.64
N LYS A 96 16.60 -29.21 -0.57
CA LYS A 96 17.93 -29.83 -0.67
C LYS A 96 18.21 -30.75 0.53
N GLN A 97 17.87 -30.31 1.74
CA GLN A 97 17.99 -31.12 2.95
C GLN A 97 17.15 -32.39 2.85
N GLU A 98 15.87 -32.29 2.45
CA GLU A 98 14.99 -33.46 2.29
C GLU A 98 15.48 -34.41 1.19
N ALA A 99 16.00 -33.88 0.08
CA ALA A 99 16.57 -34.71 -0.98
C ALA A 99 17.83 -35.46 -0.50
N ALA A 100 18.66 -34.82 0.34
CA ALA A 100 19.81 -35.46 0.97
C ALA A 100 19.39 -36.57 1.95
N ILE A 101 18.36 -36.32 2.78
CA ILE A 101 17.77 -37.32 3.67
C ILE A 101 17.25 -38.52 2.88
N LYS A 102 16.57 -38.28 1.75
CA LYS A 102 16.05 -39.32 0.85
C LYS A 102 17.12 -39.90 -0.10
N ASN A 103 18.38 -39.50 0.05
CA ASN A 103 19.50 -39.94 -0.79
C ASN A 103 19.21 -39.83 -2.31
N THR A 104 18.49 -38.78 -2.70
CA THR A 104 18.03 -38.56 -4.07
C THR A 104 18.75 -37.34 -4.66
N ALA A 105 19.43 -37.52 -5.80
CA ALA A 105 20.04 -36.41 -6.53
C ALA A 105 18.96 -35.49 -7.13
N GLN A 106 19.00 -34.20 -6.79
CA GLN A 106 18.03 -33.22 -7.28
C GLN A 106 18.26 -32.91 -8.76
N LYS A 107 17.23 -33.12 -9.59
CA LYS A 107 17.19 -32.66 -10.99
C LYS A 107 16.39 -31.37 -11.07
N LEU A 108 17.06 -30.24 -10.78
CA LEU A 108 16.42 -28.93 -10.77
C LEU A 108 15.95 -28.55 -12.18
N LYS A 109 14.64 -28.31 -12.34
CA LYS A 109 14.08 -27.80 -13.60
C LYS A 109 14.44 -26.32 -13.77
N GLY A 110 14.83 -25.90 -14.96
CA GLY A 110 14.99 -24.48 -15.33
C GLY A 110 13.64 -23.81 -15.63
N ALA A 111 13.55 -22.51 -15.40
CA ALA A 111 12.41 -21.70 -15.86
C ALA A 111 12.79 -20.99 -17.15
N ASP A 112 11.86 -20.89 -18.10
CA ASP A 112 12.06 -20.12 -19.34
C ASP A 112 11.75 -18.63 -19.12
N TYR A 113 10.89 -18.35 -18.13
CA TYR A 113 10.49 -17.00 -17.76
C TYR A 113 10.52 -16.80 -16.25
N VAL A 114 10.84 -15.58 -15.84
CA VAL A 114 10.73 -15.13 -14.45
C VAL A 114 9.60 -14.12 -14.36
N ILE A 115 8.65 -14.36 -13.46
CA ILE A 115 7.61 -13.39 -13.13
C ILE A 115 8.12 -12.54 -11.97
N THR A 116 8.29 -11.25 -12.22
CA THR A 116 8.59 -10.25 -11.19
C THR A 116 7.37 -9.37 -10.99
N GLY A 117 7.30 -8.68 -9.86
CA GLY A 117 6.21 -7.74 -9.66
C GLY A 117 6.45 -6.80 -8.50
N ASP A 118 5.57 -5.83 -8.37
CA ASP A 118 5.64 -4.84 -7.32
C ASP A 118 4.22 -4.49 -6.84
N VAL A 119 4.05 -4.28 -5.53
CA VAL A 119 2.86 -3.58 -5.01
C VAL A 119 3.06 -2.09 -5.24
N THR A 120 2.45 -1.57 -6.29
CA THR A 120 2.60 -0.16 -6.72
C THR A 120 1.83 0.81 -5.84
N GLU A 121 0.62 0.45 -5.44
CA GLU A 121 -0.23 1.26 -4.57
C GLU A 121 -0.89 0.36 -3.53
N PHE A 122 -0.93 0.82 -2.29
CA PHE A 122 -1.59 0.13 -1.20
C PHE A 122 -1.99 1.13 -0.13
N GLY A 123 -3.24 1.08 0.31
CA GLY A 123 -3.69 2.00 1.34
C GLY A 123 -5.16 1.86 1.70
N ARG A 124 -5.57 2.70 2.64
CA ARG A 124 -6.96 2.83 3.09
C ARG A 124 -7.31 4.31 3.15
N LYS A 125 -8.53 4.65 2.78
CA LYS A 125 -9.15 5.94 3.05
C LYS A 125 -10.36 5.72 3.95
N GLU A 126 -10.50 6.55 4.97
CA GLU A 126 -11.70 6.59 5.79
C GLU A 126 -12.48 7.84 5.44
N THR A 127 -13.78 7.70 5.20
CA THR A 127 -14.70 8.80 4.95
C THR A 127 -15.79 8.73 6.01
N GLY A 128 -15.86 9.76 6.84
CA GLY A 128 -16.94 9.91 7.82
C GLY A 128 -18.10 10.67 7.20
N ASP A 129 -19.32 10.18 7.38
CA ASP A 129 -20.53 10.93 7.12
C ASP A 129 -21.17 11.33 8.47
N GLN A 130 -21.37 12.63 8.66
CA GLN A 130 -22.10 13.20 9.79
C GLN A 130 -23.41 13.78 9.28
N GLN A 131 -24.45 12.95 9.21
CA GLN A 131 -25.80 13.46 8.97
C GLN A 131 -26.33 14.18 10.22
N LEU A 132 -26.94 15.36 10.00
CA LEU A 132 -27.63 16.18 11.00
C LEU A 132 -26.84 16.33 12.31
N PHE A 133 -25.63 16.89 12.24
CA PHE A 133 -24.76 17.19 13.38
C PHE A 133 -24.41 15.98 14.27
N GLY A 134 -24.50 14.74 13.74
CA GLY A 134 -24.24 13.52 14.51
C GLY A 134 -25.36 13.14 15.48
N ILE A 135 -26.53 13.78 15.37
CA ILE A 135 -27.70 13.50 16.21
C ILE A 135 -28.45 12.28 15.68
N LEU A 136 -28.52 12.05 14.35
CA LEU A 136 -29.25 10.93 13.74
C LEU A 136 -28.40 9.69 13.41
N GLY A 137 -27.09 9.80 13.50
CA GLY A 137 -26.16 8.69 13.28
C GLY A 137 -24.79 9.14 12.80
N ARG A 138 -23.81 8.24 12.91
CA ARG A 138 -22.47 8.40 12.35
C ARG A 138 -22.22 7.28 11.35
N GLY A 139 -21.99 7.65 10.10
CA GLY A 139 -21.50 6.74 9.08
C GLY A 139 -19.98 6.76 9.07
N LYS A 140 -19.34 5.59 9.11
CA LYS A 140 -17.92 5.46 8.78
C LYS A 140 -17.79 4.52 7.59
N GLU A 141 -17.24 5.03 6.51
CA GLU A 141 -16.88 4.24 5.35
C GLU A 141 -15.37 4.08 5.31
N GLN A 142 -14.90 2.84 5.23
CA GLN A 142 -13.48 2.52 5.08
C GLN A 142 -13.29 1.86 3.72
N VAL A 143 -12.49 2.47 2.86
CA VAL A 143 -12.19 1.96 1.53
C VAL A 143 -10.72 1.58 1.48
N ALA A 144 -10.43 0.29 1.36
CA ALA A 144 -9.10 -0.23 1.15
C ALA A 144 -8.85 -0.46 -0.35
N TYR A 145 -7.65 -0.13 -0.83
CA TYR A 145 -7.28 -0.31 -2.23
C TYR A 145 -5.86 -0.88 -2.34
N ALA A 146 -5.64 -1.66 -3.39
CA ALA A 146 -4.33 -2.18 -3.77
C ALA A 146 -4.20 -2.21 -5.29
N LYS A 147 -3.00 -1.89 -5.79
CA LYS A 147 -2.62 -2.08 -7.19
C LYS A 147 -1.28 -2.80 -7.27
N VAL A 148 -1.23 -3.81 -8.13
CA VAL A 148 -0.05 -4.63 -8.37
C VAL A 148 0.32 -4.57 -9.85
N ALA A 149 1.62 -4.64 -10.12
CA ALA A 149 2.17 -4.79 -11.46
C ALA A 149 2.96 -6.10 -11.54
N LEU A 150 2.77 -6.86 -12.61
CA LEU A 150 3.49 -8.08 -12.92
C LEU A 150 4.25 -7.90 -14.24
N ASN A 151 5.49 -8.36 -14.28
CA ASN A 151 6.35 -8.37 -15.46
C ASN A 151 6.84 -9.79 -15.72
N VAL A 152 6.66 -10.27 -16.95
CA VAL A 152 7.18 -11.53 -17.45
C VAL A 152 8.51 -11.24 -18.13
N VAL A 153 9.59 -11.77 -17.58
CA VAL A 153 10.95 -11.53 -18.05
C VAL A 153 11.51 -12.80 -18.67
N ASN A 154 12.04 -12.70 -19.88
CA ASN A 154 12.77 -13.80 -20.52
C ASN A 154 14.17 -13.92 -19.90
N ILE A 155 14.54 -15.12 -19.45
CA ILE A 155 15.83 -15.33 -18.75
C ILE A 155 17.05 -15.21 -19.66
N SER A 156 16.90 -15.47 -20.96
CA SER A 156 18.00 -15.49 -21.91
C SER A 156 18.34 -14.09 -22.44
N THR A 157 17.32 -13.25 -22.62
CA THR A 157 17.48 -11.90 -23.19
C THR A 157 17.37 -10.78 -22.15
N SER A 158 16.90 -11.09 -20.93
CA SER A 158 16.51 -10.08 -19.93
C SER A 158 15.43 -9.11 -20.40
N GLU A 159 14.68 -9.48 -21.45
CA GLU A 159 13.59 -8.67 -21.99
C GLU A 159 12.31 -8.87 -21.17
N VAL A 160 11.62 -7.76 -20.86
CA VAL A 160 10.26 -7.80 -20.34
C VAL A 160 9.31 -8.05 -21.52
N VAL A 161 8.93 -9.31 -21.72
CA VAL A 161 8.11 -9.72 -22.88
C VAL A 161 6.64 -9.37 -22.70
N TYR A 162 6.18 -9.24 -21.46
CA TYR A 162 4.79 -8.90 -21.17
C TYR A 162 4.65 -8.30 -19.77
N SER A 163 3.73 -7.35 -19.63
CA SER A 163 3.43 -6.69 -18.36
C SER A 163 1.93 -6.54 -18.18
N VAL A 164 1.44 -6.77 -16.97
CA VAL A 164 0.03 -6.59 -16.62
C VAL A 164 -0.12 -5.94 -15.26
N GLY A 165 -1.23 -5.23 -15.08
CA GLY A 165 -1.65 -4.69 -13.80
C GLY A 165 -2.88 -5.40 -13.26
N GLY A 166 -3.03 -5.36 -11.95
CA GLY A 166 -4.27 -5.72 -11.27
C GLY A 166 -4.58 -4.69 -10.20
N ALA A 167 -5.87 -4.43 -9.99
CA ALA A 167 -6.34 -3.50 -8.98
C ALA A 167 -7.50 -4.12 -8.21
N GLY A 168 -7.56 -3.82 -6.91
CA GLY A 168 -8.64 -4.24 -6.02
C GLY A 168 -9.05 -3.07 -5.15
N GLU A 169 -10.36 -2.94 -4.94
CA GLU A 169 -10.94 -2.03 -3.95
C GLU A 169 -11.95 -2.81 -3.11
N TYR A 170 -11.90 -2.63 -1.79
CA TYR A 170 -12.86 -3.20 -0.86
C TYR A 170 -13.41 -2.10 0.04
N LYS A 171 -14.74 -2.00 0.09
CA LYS A 171 -15.45 -1.01 0.90
C LYS A 171 -16.12 -1.67 2.09
N LEU A 172 -15.90 -1.12 3.27
CA LEU A 172 -16.61 -1.47 4.49
C LEU A 172 -17.38 -0.25 4.97
N SER A 173 -18.70 -0.27 4.84
CA SER A 173 -19.59 0.76 5.37
C SER A 173 -20.16 0.29 6.70
N ASN A 174 -20.05 1.13 7.73
CA ASN A 174 -20.75 0.91 8.99
C ASN A 174 -21.55 2.15 9.37
N ARG A 175 -22.72 1.96 9.97
CA ARG A 175 -23.63 3.04 10.35
C ARG A 175 -24.10 2.83 11.78
N GLU A 176 -23.69 3.73 12.65
CA GLU A 176 -24.18 3.80 14.02
C GLU A 176 -25.51 4.58 14.03
N VAL A 177 -26.56 3.99 14.57
CA VAL A 177 -27.89 4.60 14.79
C VAL A 177 -28.01 5.01 16.25
N ILE A 178 -28.75 6.10 16.54
CA ILE A 178 -28.99 6.60 17.91
C ILE A 178 -29.38 5.46 18.86
N GLY A 179 -28.68 5.35 20.00
CA GLY A 179 -29.06 4.47 21.12
C GLY A 179 -28.35 3.12 21.19
N PHE A 180 -27.61 2.72 20.14
CA PHE A 180 -26.78 1.51 20.15
C PHE A 180 -25.35 1.88 19.70
N GLY A 181 -24.49 2.19 20.68
CA GLY A 181 -23.08 2.46 20.45
C GLY A 181 -22.33 1.18 20.09
N GLY A 182 -22.30 0.81 18.81
CA GLY A 182 -21.43 -0.23 18.30
C GLY A 182 -20.12 0.39 17.83
N THR A 183 -19.03 0.26 18.60
CA THR A 183 -17.70 0.68 18.13
C THR A 183 -17.36 -0.10 16.87
N ALA A 184 -17.28 0.57 15.72
CA ALA A 184 -16.82 -0.04 14.48
C ALA A 184 -15.35 -0.48 14.66
N SER A 185 -15.16 -1.77 14.96
CA SER A 185 -13.84 -2.37 15.11
C SER A 185 -13.13 -2.41 13.75
N TYR A 186 -11.86 -2.04 13.77
CA TYR A 186 -10.95 -2.14 12.63
C TYR A 186 -10.83 -3.60 12.17
N ASP A 187 -11.23 -3.91 10.93
CA ASP A 187 -10.92 -5.21 10.32
C ASP A 187 -9.48 -5.17 9.75
N SER A 188 -8.58 -5.88 10.42
CA SER A 188 -7.18 -6.02 10.02
C SER A 188 -6.98 -6.95 8.82
N THR A 189 -7.97 -7.79 8.50
CA THR A 189 -7.91 -8.73 7.37
C THR A 189 -8.17 -8.06 6.03
N LEU A 190 -8.72 -6.83 6.04
CA LEU A 190 -9.06 -6.08 4.84
C LEU A 190 -7.87 -5.91 3.88
N ASN A 191 -6.70 -5.67 4.45
CA ASN A 191 -5.44 -5.54 3.72
C ASN A 191 -5.13 -6.78 2.89
N GLY A 192 -5.27 -7.96 3.49
CA GLY A 192 -5.07 -9.24 2.81
C GLY A 192 -6.13 -9.48 1.73
N LYS A 193 -7.40 -9.16 2.00
CA LYS A 193 -8.51 -9.33 1.05
C LYS A 193 -8.30 -8.50 -0.22
N VAL A 194 -7.88 -7.25 -0.08
CA VAL A 194 -7.70 -6.35 -1.23
C VAL A 194 -6.45 -6.73 -2.03
N LEU A 195 -5.38 -7.15 -1.36
CA LEU A 195 -4.18 -7.64 -2.02
C LEU A 195 -4.45 -8.93 -2.82
N ASP A 196 -5.18 -9.88 -2.22
CA ASP A 196 -5.63 -11.11 -2.90
C ASP A 196 -6.47 -10.79 -4.14
N LEU A 197 -7.44 -9.88 -4.01
CA LEU A 197 -8.28 -9.45 -5.13
C LEU A 197 -7.46 -8.83 -6.26
N ALA A 198 -6.56 -7.89 -5.94
CA ALA A 198 -5.71 -7.24 -6.94
C ALA A 198 -4.76 -8.24 -7.63
N MET A 199 -4.22 -9.21 -6.87
CA MET A 199 -3.34 -10.24 -7.42
C MET A 199 -4.11 -11.21 -8.34
N ARG A 200 -5.31 -11.63 -7.93
CA ARG A 200 -6.18 -12.46 -8.74
C ARG A 200 -6.51 -11.77 -10.07
N GLU A 201 -6.83 -10.48 -10.02
CA GLU A 201 -7.09 -9.68 -11.22
C GLU A 201 -5.86 -9.60 -12.13
N ALA A 202 -4.67 -9.37 -11.57
CA ALA A 202 -3.44 -9.36 -12.34
C ALA A 202 -3.15 -10.71 -13.01
N VAL A 203 -3.38 -11.83 -12.31
CA VAL A 203 -3.19 -13.18 -12.86
C VAL A 203 -4.22 -13.51 -13.93
N ASN A 204 -5.48 -13.09 -13.76
CA ASN A 204 -6.49 -13.22 -14.81
C ASN A 204 -6.07 -12.45 -16.07
N ASN A 205 -5.61 -11.20 -15.92
CA ASN A 205 -5.13 -10.37 -17.04
C ASN A 205 -3.88 -10.96 -17.70
N LEU A 206 -2.98 -11.54 -16.91
CA LEU A 206 -1.79 -12.25 -17.41
C LEU A 206 -2.20 -13.43 -18.29
N VAL A 207 -3.07 -14.28 -17.77
CA VAL A 207 -3.60 -15.44 -18.48
C VAL A 207 -4.31 -15.04 -19.75
N ASN A 208 -5.23 -14.07 -19.67
CA ASN A 208 -5.99 -13.60 -20.82
C ASN A 208 -5.07 -13.04 -21.89
N GLY A 209 -4.03 -12.30 -21.51
CA GLY A 209 -2.98 -11.83 -22.41
C GLY A 209 -2.26 -12.96 -23.14
N ILE A 210 -1.84 -13.99 -22.41
CA ILE A 210 -1.14 -15.14 -22.98
C ILE A 210 -2.05 -15.96 -23.90
N GLU A 211 -3.29 -16.22 -23.49
CA GLU A 211 -4.29 -16.97 -24.29
C GLU A 211 -4.75 -16.20 -25.53
N SER A 212 -4.87 -14.88 -25.44
CA SER A 212 -5.25 -14.02 -26.58
C SER A 212 -4.14 -13.88 -27.63
N GLY A 213 -2.94 -14.40 -27.35
CA GLY A 213 -1.82 -14.39 -28.28
C GLY A 213 -1.34 -12.97 -28.56
N VAL A 214 -0.46 -12.46 -27.68
CA VAL A 214 0.40 -11.29 -27.96
C VAL A 214 1.46 -11.64 -29.03
N THR A 215 0.97 -12.09 -30.18
CA THR A 215 1.60 -12.06 -31.50
C THR A 215 0.62 -11.61 -32.60
N THR A 216 -0.64 -11.23 -32.30
CA THR A 216 -1.61 -10.82 -33.37
C THR A 216 -2.28 -9.45 -33.18
N VAL A 217 -1.97 -8.65 -32.15
CA VAL A 217 -2.67 -7.36 -31.89
C VAL A 217 -1.75 -6.13 -31.97
N MET A 218 -0.56 -6.23 -32.58
CA MET A 218 0.27 -5.04 -32.89
C MET A 218 -0.02 -4.45 -34.28
N SER A 219 -0.83 -5.11 -35.12
CA SER A 219 -1.11 -4.67 -36.50
C SER A 219 -2.31 -3.72 -36.63
N LYS A 220 -3.31 -3.79 -35.75
CA LYS A 220 -4.58 -3.05 -35.95
C LYS A 220 -4.67 -1.70 -35.23
N VAL A 221 -3.89 -1.46 -34.17
CA VAL A 221 -3.96 -0.17 -33.43
C VAL A 221 -3.15 0.92 -34.13
N PHE A 222 -2.04 0.58 -34.79
CA PHE A 222 -1.23 1.55 -35.56
C PHE A 222 -1.82 1.95 -36.92
N ALA A 223 -2.80 1.19 -37.44
CA ALA A 223 -3.46 1.50 -38.71
C ALA A 223 -4.56 2.57 -38.59
N MET A 224 -5.07 2.84 -37.39
CA MET A 224 -6.20 3.76 -37.18
C MET A 224 -5.79 5.14 -36.66
N TRP A 225 -4.50 5.35 -36.35
CA TRP A 225 -3.99 6.63 -35.85
C TRP A 225 -3.24 7.47 -36.89
N ARG A 226 -3.18 7.01 -38.16
CA ARG A 226 -2.48 7.70 -39.26
C ARG A 226 -3.34 8.59 -40.16
N VAL A 227 -4.62 8.81 -39.84
CA VAL A 227 -5.53 9.63 -40.69
C VAL A 227 -5.97 10.95 -40.04
N ALA A 228 -5.60 11.23 -38.78
CA ALA A 228 -6.00 12.47 -38.09
C ALA A 228 -4.81 13.37 -37.70
N ALA A 229 -3.75 13.40 -38.52
CA ALA A 229 -2.63 14.35 -38.36
C ALA A 229 -2.49 15.17 -39.64
N GLY A 230 -3.47 16.04 -39.89
CA GLY A 230 -3.45 16.97 -40.99
C GLY A 230 -4.41 18.13 -40.70
N VAL A 231 -3.83 19.32 -40.53
CA VAL A 231 -4.48 20.63 -40.38
C VAL A 231 -4.91 21.02 -38.96
N ALA A 232 -3.99 21.67 -38.24
CA ALA A 232 -4.24 22.94 -37.53
C ALA A 232 -2.93 23.46 -36.89
N VAL A 233 -2.01 23.96 -37.72
CA VAL A 233 -1.02 24.94 -37.29
C VAL A 233 -1.65 26.30 -37.59
N GLY A 234 -1.90 27.12 -36.55
CA GLY A 234 -2.47 28.45 -36.74
C GLY A 234 -2.84 29.14 -35.43
N SER A 235 -1.82 29.75 -34.81
CA SER A 235 -1.85 31.01 -34.03
C SER A 235 -2.94 31.27 -32.99
N ALA A 236 -2.53 31.47 -31.73
CA ALA A 236 -2.77 32.73 -31.01
C ALA A 236 -1.94 32.80 -29.72
N MET A 237 -1.11 33.84 -29.63
CA MET A 237 -0.42 34.28 -28.43
C MET A 237 -1.39 34.91 -27.40
N LEU A 238 -0.94 34.88 -26.15
CA LEU A 238 -1.25 35.78 -25.02
C LEU A 238 -2.65 35.71 -24.37
N ALA A 239 -2.67 35.08 -23.19
CA ALA A 239 -3.37 35.64 -22.01
C ALA A 239 -2.66 35.14 -20.74
N GLY A 240 -1.75 35.95 -20.20
CA GLY A 240 -1.21 35.77 -18.85
C GLY A 240 -2.25 36.23 -17.84
N CYS A 241 -2.99 35.29 -17.25
CA CYS A 241 -3.85 35.57 -16.10
C CYS A 241 -2.99 35.52 -14.83
N ALA A 242 -2.76 36.68 -14.20
CA ALA A 242 -2.24 36.75 -12.84
C ALA A 242 -3.32 36.26 -11.87
N GLY A 243 -3.13 35.04 -11.35
CA GLY A 243 -3.97 34.49 -10.29
C GLY A 243 -3.83 35.27 -8.97
N PRO A 244 -4.80 35.13 -8.05
CA PRO A 244 -4.74 35.77 -6.74
C PRO A 244 -3.46 35.35 -6.00
N LYS A 245 -2.75 36.32 -5.43
CA LYS A 245 -1.54 36.05 -4.63
C LYS A 245 -1.93 35.10 -3.48
N PRO A 246 -1.29 33.93 -3.34
CA PRO A 246 -1.57 33.04 -2.24
C PRO A 246 -1.23 33.75 -0.92
N LEU A 247 -2.05 33.54 0.11
CA LEU A 247 -1.86 34.11 1.45
C LEU A 247 -0.50 33.70 2.05
N TYR A 248 0.03 32.55 1.63
CA TYR A 248 1.32 32.01 2.01
C TYR A 248 2.24 31.84 0.79
N GLN A 249 3.52 32.13 0.98
CA GLN A 249 4.54 31.94 -0.05
C GLN A 249 5.21 30.57 0.13
N TRP A 250 4.90 29.63 -0.76
CA TRP A 250 5.41 28.25 -0.74
C TRP A 250 6.72 28.08 -1.51
N GLU A 251 7.64 29.05 -1.42
CA GLU A 251 8.92 28.99 -2.14
C GLU A 251 9.72 27.74 -1.75
N GLY A 252 9.97 26.84 -2.71
CA GLY A 252 10.83 25.67 -2.51
C GLY A 252 10.25 24.52 -1.67
N TYR A 253 9.12 24.72 -0.97
CA TYR A 253 8.52 23.68 -0.12
C TYR A 253 8.01 22.47 -0.93
N GLN A 254 7.33 22.72 -2.05
CA GLN A 254 6.71 21.66 -2.85
C GLN A 254 7.71 20.72 -3.55
N PRO A 255 8.83 21.20 -4.12
CA PRO A 255 9.94 20.34 -4.57
C PRO A 255 10.58 19.53 -3.44
N GLN A 256 10.77 20.14 -2.27
CA GLN A 256 11.46 19.53 -1.13
C GLN A 256 10.68 18.38 -0.50
N VAL A 257 9.35 18.52 -0.35
CA VAL A 257 8.49 17.41 0.08
C VAL A 257 8.61 16.24 -0.91
N TYR A 258 8.64 16.52 -2.21
CA TYR A 258 8.81 15.49 -3.24
C TYR A 258 10.22 14.85 -3.23
N GLN A 259 11.26 15.61 -2.91
CA GLN A 259 12.64 15.13 -2.80
C GLN A 259 12.92 14.35 -1.51
N TYR A 260 12.26 14.70 -0.40
CA TYR A 260 12.26 13.92 0.85
C TYR A 260 11.80 12.47 0.59
N PHE A 261 10.75 12.29 -0.22
CA PHE A 261 10.27 10.96 -0.62
C PHE A 261 11.17 10.26 -1.65
N LYS A 262 12.12 10.96 -2.28
CA LYS A 262 13.12 10.39 -3.21
C LYS A 262 14.46 10.02 -2.56
N GLY A 263 14.64 10.33 -1.27
CA GLY A 263 15.80 9.86 -0.51
C GLY A 263 17.11 10.66 -0.70
N GLU A 264 17.03 11.95 -1.07
CA GLU A 264 18.21 12.84 -1.05
C GLU A 264 18.71 13.10 0.39
N ALA A 265 19.99 13.46 0.53
CA ALA A 265 20.63 13.72 1.82
C ALA A 265 19.87 14.81 2.62
N LYS A 266 19.60 14.52 3.90
CA LYS A 266 18.80 15.39 4.80
C LYS A 266 19.41 16.80 4.92
N GLU A 267 20.73 16.91 4.83
CA GLU A 267 21.49 18.16 4.90
C GLU A 267 21.23 19.08 3.70
N ALA A 268 21.12 18.52 2.49
CA ALA A 268 20.81 19.29 1.29
C ALA A 268 19.38 19.87 1.33
N GLN A 269 18.46 19.15 1.96
CA GLN A 269 17.07 19.57 2.12
C GLN A 269 16.93 20.70 3.14
N VAL A 270 17.64 20.61 4.28
CA VAL A 270 17.73 21.71 5.25
C VAL A 270 18.24 22.98 4.58
N ALA A 271 19.33 22.89 3.79
CA ALA A 271 19.92 24.05 3.13
C ALA A 271 19.01 24.73 2.10
N GLU A 272 18.10 24.00 1.44
CA GLU A 272 17.11 24.61 0.53
C GLU A 272 15.93 25.21 1.30
N LEU A 273 15.46 24.53 2.35
CA LEU A 273 14.37 25.03 3.18
C LEU A 273 14.76 26.30 3.95
N GLU A 274 16.00 26.40 4.42
CA GLU A 274 16.53 27.63 5.03
C GLU A 274 16.65 28.77 4.02
N ARG A 275 17.14 28.49 2.80
CA ARG A 275 17.15 29.47 1.70
C ARG A 275 15.75 29.95 1.32
N GLY A 276 14.75 29.05 1.37
CA GLY A 276 13.34 29.42 1.19
C GLY A 276 12.83 30.37 2.29
N LEU A 277 13.17 30.10 3.57
CA LEU A 277 12.84 31.00 4.68
C LEU A 277 13.48 32.38 4.52
N GLU A 278 14.73 32.45 4.08
CA GLU A 278 15.40 33.74 3.85
C GLU A 278 14.71 34.56 2.77
N LYS A 279 14.26 33.94 1.68
CA LYS A 279 13.50 34.63 0.62
C LYS A 279 12.12 35.08 1.08
N ILE A 280 11.41 34.26 1.86
CA ILE A 280 10.11 34.61 2.44
C ILE A 280 10.27 35.79 3.41
N LYS A 281 11.31 35.78 4.25
CA LYS A 281 11.65 36.90 5.14
C LYS A 281 12.00 38.16 4.34
N ALA A 282 12.80 38.04 3.28
CA ALA A 282 13.22 39.17 2.43
C ALA A 282 12.06 39.81 1.66
N THR A 283 11.02 39.03 1.35
CA THR A 283 9.80 39.52 0.68
C THR A 283 8.69 39.88 1.66
N ASN A 284 8.96 39.83 2.97
CA ASN A 284 8.01 40.06 4.06
C ASN A 284 6.75 39.17 3.95
N GLY A 285 6.91 37.96 3.42
CA GLY A 285 5.86 36.96 3.23
C GLY A 285 5.56 36.16 4.50
N ALA A 286 4.34 35.63 4.61
CA ALA A 286 3.99 34.71 5.67
C ALA A 286 4.50 33.30 5.35
N VAL A 287 5.29 32.73 6.27
CA VAL A 287 5.73 31.33 6.22
C VAL A 287 4.49 30.43 6.29
N PRO A 288 4.35 29.40 5.44
CA PRO A 288 3.21 28.50 5.48
C PRO A 288 3.22 27.57 6.71
N PRO A 289 2.03 27.07 7.12
CA PRO A 289 1.94 26.10 8.20
C PRO A 289 2.67 24.79 7.84
N GLY A 290 3.39 24.24 8.81
CA GLY A 290 4.17 23.01 8.71
C GLY A 290 5.58 23.18 8.14
N TYR A 291 6.00 24.40 7.80
CA TYR A 291 7.34 24.65 7.26
C TYR A 291 8.42 24.50 8.33
N HIS A 292 8.22 25.12 9.50
CA HIS A 292 9.14 24.97 10.63
C HIS A 292 9.01 23.56 11.24
N ALA A 293 7.82 22.95 11.20
CA ALA A 293 7.66 21.54 11.56
C ALA A 293 8.53 20.60 10.69
N GLN A 294 8.57 20.81 9.37
CA GLN A 294 9.41 20.00 8.48
C GLN A 294 10.91 20.19 8.77
N LEU A 295 11.35 21.43 8.97
CA LEU A 295 12.74 21.72 9.37
C LEU A 295 13.10 21.06 10.70
N GLY A 296 12.23 21.13 11.70
CA GLY A 296 12.43 20.45 12.97
C GLY A 296 12.56 18.93 12.83
N MET A 297 11.73 18.30 12.00
CA MET A 297 11.84 16.86 11.71
C MET A 297 13.16 16.49 11.01
N LEU A 298 13.63 17.33 10.07
CA LEU A 298 14.92 17.11 9.42
C LEU A 298 16.08 17.25 10.41
N TYR A 299 16.02 18.26 11.30
CA TYR A 299 17.02 18.45 12.35
C TYR A 299 17.07 17.30 13.36
N SER A 300 15.92 16.76 13.74
CA SER A 300 15.84 15.53 14.55
C SER A 300 16.53 14.36 13.83
N GLY A 301 16.27 14.21 12.52
CA GLY A 301 16.91 13.19 11.69
C GLY A 301 18.42 13.35 11.49
N LEU A 302 18.98 14.51 11.84
CA LEU A 302 20.40 14.87 11.81
C LEU A 302 21.05 14.92 13.20
N GLY A 303 20.30 14.62 14.27
CA GLY A 303 20.78 14.68 15.66
C GLY A 303 21.01 16.11 16.19
N LYS A 304 20.40 17.13 15.58
CA LYS A 304 20.52 18.53 16.00
C LYS A 304 19.31 18.96 16.84
N ASP A 305 19.21 18.40 18.03
CA ASP A 305 18.02 18.50 18.88
C ASP A 305 17.69 19.93 19.31
N ASP A 306 18.70 20.78 19.56
CA ASP A 306 18.48 22.19 19.94
C ASP A 306 17.80 22.98 18.81
N GLN A 307 18.25 22.77 17.56
CA GLN A 307 17.66 23.41 16.38
C GLN A 307 16.26 22.86 16.11
N MET A 308 16.03 21.56 16.30
CA MET A 308 14.69 20.98 16.22
C MET A 308 13.72 21.64 17.19
N VAL A 309 14.10 21.78 18.46
CA VAL A 309 13.22 22.40 19.49
C VAL A 309 12.90 23.85 19.14
N GLN A 310 13.88 24.60 18.62
CA GLN A 310 13.69 25.98 18.20
C GLN A 310 12.67 26.10 17.05
N GLU A 311 12.80 25.28 16.02
CA GLU A 311 11.89 25.27 14.87
C GLU A 311 10.46 24.87 15.28
N PHE A 312 10.33 23.85 16.13
CA PHE A 312 9.04 23.44 16.69
C PHE A 312 8.36 24.50 17.56
N ASN A 313 9.12 25.21 18.40
CA ASN A 313 8.55 26.31 19.17
C ASN A 313 8.14 27.48 18.29
N THR A 314 8.88 27.72 17.21
CA THR A 314 8.55 28.76 16.22
C THR A 314 7.27 28.40 15.46
N GLU A 315 7.11 27.15 15.04
CA GLU A 315 5.87 26.65 14.44
C GLU A 315 4.67 26.83 15.40
N LYS A 316 4.83 26.48 16.68
CA LYS A 316 3.79 26.66 17.70
C LYS A 316 3.39 28.12 17.90
N ALA A 317 4.35 29.03 17.82
CA ALA A 317 4.10 30.48 17.96
C ALA A 317 3.35 31.04 16.74
N LEU A 318 3.67 30.56 15.54
CA LEU A 318 3.03 30.99 14.30
C LEU A 318 1.66 30.32 14.07
N PHE A 319 1.51 29.06 14.51
CA PHE A 319 0.34 28.22 14.27
C PHE A 319 -0.08 27.45 15.53
N PRO A 320 -0.86 28.08 16.44
CA PRO A 320 -1.29 27.44 17.69
C PRO A 320 -2.17 26.20 17.47
N GLU A 321 -2.81 26.06 16.30
CA GLU A 321 -3.57 24.87 15.89
C GLU A 321 -2.69 23.61 15.79
N SER A 322 -1.39 23.75 15.52
CA SER A 322 -0.45 22.64 15.42
C SER A 322 0.12 22.20 16.78
N ALA A 323 -0.14 22.95 17.86
CA ALA A 323 0.54 22.80 19.14
C ALA A 323 0.43 21.39 19.74
N THR A 324 -0.76 20.77 19.67
CA THR A 324 -0.98 19.42 20.17
C THR A 324 -0.14 18.37 19.44
N TYR A 325 0.04 18.54 18.12
CA TYR A 325 0.85 17.64 17.31
C TYR A 325 2.35 17.83 17.59
N ILE A 326 2.81 19.08 17.67
CA ILE A 326 4.21 19.38 17.99
C ILE A 326 4.58 18.91 19.40
N ASP A 327 3.68 19.03 20.38
CA ASP A 327 3.89 18.50 21.74
C ASP A 327 3.99 16.97 21.76
N PHE A 328 3.19 16.28 20.93
CA PHE A 328 3.31 14.84 20.72
C PHE A 328 4.68 14.46 20.12
N LEU A 329 5.14 15.19 19.09
CA LEU A 329 6.46 14.97 18.48
C LEU A 329 7.58 15.15 19.51
N MET A 330 7.58 16.26 20.26
CA MET A 330 8.60 16.54 21.28
C MET A 330 8.61 15.50 22.41
N LYS A 331 7.44 14.96 22.80
CA LYS A 331 7.34 13.92 23.83
C LYS A 331 7.94 12.58 23.37
N ASN A 332 7.75 12.22 22.10
CA ASN A 332 8.26 10.96 21.55
C ASN A 332 9.76 11.01 21.28
N VAL A 333 10.30 12.15 20.86
CA VAL A 333 11.76 12.33 20.68
C VAL A 333 12.48 12.15 22.02
N LYS A 334 12.01 12.78 23.10
CA LYS A 334 12.57 12.60 24.46
C LYS A 334 12.50 11.17 25.01
N LYS A 335 11.63 10.33 24.45
CA LYS A 335 11.45 8.95 24.88
C LYS A 335 12.36 7.98 24.12
N GLY A 336 12.93 8.39 22.97
CA GLY A 336 13.85 7.61 22.15
C GLY A 336 15.34 7.86 22.44
N THR A 337 15.66 8.83 23.30
CA THR A 337 17.04 9.19 23.72
C THR A 337 17.45 8.59 25.09
N ASN A 338 16.62 7.70 25.66
CA ASN A 338 16.94 6.93 26.88
C ASN A 338 17.11 5.44 26.55
#